data_AF-A0A0D8Y0M4-F1
#
_entry.id   AF-A0A0D8Y0M4-F1
#
_cell.length_a   1.000
_cell.length_b   1.000
_cell.length_c   1.000
_cell.angle_alpha   90.00
_cell.angle_beta   90.00
_cell.angle_gamma   90.00
#
_symmetry.space_group_name_H-M   'P 1'
#
loop_
_entity.id
_entity.type
_entity.pdbx_description
1 polymer ?
#
loop_
_entity_poly.entity_id
_entity_poly.type
_entity_poly.pdbx_seq_one_letter_code
_entity_poly.pdbx_strand_id
1 'polypeptide(L)' 'MFTSHADVNSSSSVNFKWKATIKRKLREAGGEMKIKKLRSSVLNAYRDAVGDGTGIEEIFETKLAKTGVVIHGKLVSLSA' A
#
# COMPACT_ATOMS: atom_id res chain seq x y z
N MET A 1 -18.87 16.95 -11.99
CA MET A 1 -17.40 17.00 -11.84
C MET A 1 -16.95 15.67 -11.26
N PHE A 2 -16.52 14.72 -12.08
CA PHE A 2 -15.92 13.46 -11.62
C PHE A 2 -14.58 13.32 -12.33
N THR A 3 -13.51 13.64 -11.62
CA THR A 3 -12.16 13.59 -12.16
C THR A 3 -11.73 12.13 -12.28
N SER A 4 -11.76 11.62 -13.51
CA SER A 4 -11.04 10.42 -13.94
C SER A 4 -9.57 10.50 -13.50
N HIS A 5 -9.08 9.48 -12.81
CA HIS A 5 -7.65 9.22 -12.69
C HIS A 5 -7.34 7.87 -13.32
N ALA A 6 -6.98 7.92 -14.59
CA ALA A 6 -6.25 6.87 -15.25
C ALA A 6 -4.83 6.83 -14.66
N ASP A 7 -4.57 5.88 -13.76
CA ASP A 7 -3.22 5.56 -13.29
C ASP A 7 -2.57 4.69 -14.37
N VAL A 8 -1.91 5.35 -15.33
CA VAL A 8 -0.95 4.75 -16.25
C VAL A 8 0.25 4.26 -15.44
N ASN A 9 0.24 3.01 -14.99
CA ASN A 9 1.39 2.36 -14.35
C ASN A 9 1.97 1.30 -15.29
N SER A 10 2.73 1.78 -16.29
CA SER A 10 3.66 0.95 -17.05
C SER A 10 4.85 0.59 -16.18
N SER A 11 4.81 -0.58 -15.56
CA SER A 11 5.97 -1.36 -15.12
C SER A 11 5.49 -2.79 -14.91
N SER A 12 5.63 -3.62 -15.93
CA SER A 12 5.33 -5.04 -15.92
C SER A 12 6.20 -5.77 -14.89
N SER A 13 5.65 -6.02 -13.71
CA SER A 13 5.96 -7.18 -12.86
C SER A 13 4.93 -7.19 -11.73
N VAL A 14 4.06 -8.20 -11.78
CA VAL A 14 2.99 -8.58 -10.82
C VAL A 14 1.82 -7.58 -10.70
N ASN A 15 0.61 -8.05 -11.03
CA ASN A 15 -0.63 -7.26 -11.08
C ASN A 15 -1.20 -6.95 -9.67
N PHE A 16 -0.35 -6.81 -8.66
CA PHE A 16 -0.77 -6.51 -7.30
C PHE A 16 -1.01 -5.01 -7.14
N LYS A 17 -2.24 -4.64 -6.74
CA LYS A 17 -2.68 -3.24 -6.62
C LYS A 17 -2.18 -2.60 -5.31
N TRP A 18 -0.87 -2.43 -5.17
CA TRP A 18 -0.18 -1.91 -3.97
C TRP A 18 -0.87 -0.71 -3.29
N LYS A 19 -1.01 0.41 -4.00
CA LYS A 19 -1.63 1.66 -3.47
C LYS A 19 -3.06 1.43 -2.98
N ALA A 20 -3.83 0.60 -3.69
CA ALA A 20 -5.21 0.29 -3.33
C ALA A 20 -5.27 -0.60 -2.08
N THR A 21 -4.41 -1.61 -1.99
CA THR A 21 -4.32 -2.50 -0.82
C THR A 21 -3.90 -1.72 0.42
N ILE A 22 -2.89 -0.85 0.32
CA ILE A 22 -2.46 0.04 1.40
C ILE A 22 -3.63 0.89 1.92
N LYS A 23 -4.32 1.62 1.02
CA LYS A 23 -5.48 2.44 1.39
C LYS A 23 -6.64 1.62 1.97
N ARG A 24 -6.90 0.43 1.43
CA ARG A 24 -7.93 -0.48 1.96
C ARG A 24 -7.60 -0.91 3.38
N LYS A 25 -6.36 -1.34 3.65
CA LYS A 25 -5.95 -1.76 4.99
C LYS A 25 -6.01 -0.63 6.01
N LEU A 26 -5.66 0.59 5.63
CA LEU A 26 -5.84 1.76 6.49
C LEU A 26 -7.32 2.02 6.78
N ARG A 27 -8.20 2.00 5.76
CA ARG A 27 -9.66 2.16 5.96
C ARG A 27 -10.26 1.09 6.86
N GLU A 28 -9.88 -0.18 6.68
CA GLU A 28 -10.32 -1.31 7.51
C GLU A 28 -9.93 -1.14 8.99
N ALA A 29 -8.88 -0.36 9.29
CA ALA A 29 -8.43 -0.06 10.64
C ALA A 29 -8.93 1.29 11.19
N GLY A 30 -9.91 1.93 10.53
CA GLY A 30 -10.43 3.23 10.96
C GLY A 30 -9.63 4.43 10.47
N GLY A 31 -8.77 4.25 9.47
CA GLY A 31 -8.01 5.31 8.81
C GLY A 31 -6.55 5.44 9.26
N GLU A 32 -6.15 4.76 10.35
CA GLU A 32 -4.80 4.79 10.90
C GLU A 32 -4.38 3.43 11.47
N MET A 33 -3.11 3.05 11.30
CA MET A 33 -2.52 1.93 12.04
C MET A 33 -1.00 2.04 12.18
N LYS A 34 -0.39 1.17 13.00
CA LYS A 34 1.08 1.05 13.08
C LYS A 34 1.68 0.56 11.76
N ILE A 35 2.80 1.15 11.33
CA ILE A 35 3.51 0.76 10.10
C ILE A 35 3.84 -0.74 10.09
N LYS A 36 4.27 -1.30 11.23
CA LYS A 36 4.56 -2.74 11.37
C LYS A 36 3.34 -3.62 11.05
N LYS A 37 2.14 -3.20 11.49
CA LYS A 37 0.88 -3.92 11.22
C LYS A 37 0.45 -3.76 9.77
N LEU A 38 0.61 -2.57 9.20
CA LEU A 38 0.33 -2.30 7.79
C LEU A 38 1.22 -3.14 6.88
N ARG A 39 2.54 -3.10 7.11
CA ARG A 39 3.55 -3.87 6.38
C ARG A 39 3.21 -5.36 6.41
N SER A 40 3.02 -5.93 7.60
CA SER A 40 2.67 -7.34 7.73
C SER A 40 1.40 -7.69 6.95
N SER A 41 0.35 -6.86 7.02
CA SER A 41 -0.92 -7.11 6.33
C SER A 41 -0.82 -6.99 4.81
N VAL A 42 -0.06 -6.01 4.30
CA VAL A 42 0.10 -5.76 2.86
C VAL A 42 1.02 -6.80 2.23
N LEU A 43 2.13 -7.16 2.90
CA LEU A 43 3.03 -8.21 2.43
C LEU A 43 2.35 -9.58 2.44
N ASN A 44 1.52 -9.88 3.44
CA ASN A 44 0.74 -11.12 3.44
C ASN A 44 -0.25 -11.15 2.26
N ALA A 45 -0.96 -10.05 2.00
CA ALA A 45 -1.85 -9.95 0.84
C ALA A 45 -1.10 -10.05 -0.50
N TYR A 46 0.15 -9.55 -0.56
CA TYR A 46 0.99 -9.73 -1.73
C TYR A 46 1.36 -11.21 -1.92
N ARG A 47 1.81 -11.89 -0.86
CA ARG A 47 2.17 -13.30 -0.90
C ARG A 47 0.99 -14.20 -1.29
N ASP A 48 -0.20 -13.89 -0.80
CA ASP A 48 -1.43 -14.60 -1.17
C ASP A 48 -1.81 -14.41 -2.65
N ALA A 49 -1.58 -13.22 -3.19
CA ALA A 49 -1.95 -12.89 -4.58
C ALA A 49 -0.88 -13.27 -5.63
N VAL A 50 0.40 -13.26 -5.25
CA VAL A 50 1.54 -13.33 -6.17
C VAL A 50 2.50 -14.47 -5.82
N GLY A 51 2.54 -14.90 -4.55
CA GLY A 51 3.53 -15.81 -4.01
C GLY A 51 4.69 -15.11 -3.31
N ASP A 52 5.67 -15.90 -2.88
CA ASP A 52 6.88 -15.39 -2.26
C ASP A 52 7.73 -14.59 -3.25
N GLY A 53 8.12 -13.39 -2.85
CA GLY A 53 8.93 -12.49 -3.66
C GLY A 53 10.09 -11.91 -2.85
N THR A 54 11.23 -11.71 -3.50
CA THR A 54 12.38 -10.99 -2.94
C THR A 54 12.15 -9.48 -3.04
N GLY A 55 12.66 -8.71 -2.08
CA GLY A 55 12.55 -7.23 -2.10
C GLY A 55 11.15 -6.66 -1.92
N ILE A 56 10.13 -7.47 -1.58
CA ILE A 56 8.74 -7.02 -1.39
C ILE A 56 8.60 -5.91 -0.33
N GLU A 57 9.52 -5.87 0.63
CA GLU A 57 9.56 -4.87 1.69
C GLU A 57 9.99 -3.49 1.17
N GLU A 58 11.00 -3.45 0.28
CA GLU A 58 11.45 -2.22 -0.37
C GLU A 58 10.38 -1.70 -1.35
N ILE A 59 9.71 -2.61 -2.07
CA ILE A 59 8.57 -2.27 -2.92
C ILE A 59 7.44 -1.70 -2.07
N PHE A 60 7.14 -2.30 -0.92
CA PHE A 60 6.14 -1.78 0.01
C PHE A 60 6.48 -0.37 0.46
N GLU A 61 7.70 -0.09 0.90
CA GLU A 61 8.12 1.24 1.36
C GLU A 61 8.07 2.27 0.23
N THR A 62 8.54 1.91 -0.96
CA THR A 62 8.45 2.76 -2.17
C THR A 62 7.00 3.07 -2.54
N LYS A 63 6.11 2.07 -2.51
CA LYS A 63 4.70 2.27 -2.83
C LYS A 63 3.97 3.02 -1.71
N LEU A 64 4.35 2.83 -0.44
CA LEU A 64 3.81 3.56 0.71
C LEU A 64 4.10 5.05 0.58
N ALA A 65 5.36 5.43 0.33
CA ALA A 65 5.76 6.82 0.10
C ALA A 65 5.01 7.46 -1.07
N LYS A 66 4.73 6.69 -2.14
CA LYS A 66 3.95 7.14 -3.32
C LYS A 66 2.43 7.09 -3.14
N THR A 67 1.91 6.58 -2.02
CA THR A 67 0.45 6.47 -1.80
C THR A 67 -0.15 7.78 -1.29
N GLY A 68 0.68 8.71 -0.79
CA GLY A 68 0.21 9.96 -0.19
C GLY A 68 -0.43 9.73 1.18
N VAL A 69 0.14 8.81 1.97
CA VAL A 69 -0.24 8.59 3.37
C VAL A 69 0.61 9.47 4.27
N VAL A 70 0.10 9.81 5.45
CA VAL A 70 0.85 10.58 6.44
C VAL A 70 1.52 9.61 7.41
N ILE A 71 2.80 9.82 7.69
CA ILE A 71 3.57 9.01 8.64
C ILE A 71 3.88 9.86 9.87
N HIS A 72 3.23 9.54 10.99
CA HIS A 72 3.47 10.15 12.29
C HIS A 72 4.28 9.17 13.16
N GLY A 73 5.61 9.23 13.04
CA GLY A 73 6.52 8.34 13.76
C GLY A 73 6.29 6.86 13.39
N LYS A 74 5.66 6.10 14.28
CA LYS A 74 5.37 4.66 14.08
C LYS A 74 3.98 4.39 13.51
N LEU A 75 3.15 5.43 13.36
CA LEU A 75 1.80 5.36 12.84
C LEU A 75 1.76 5.86 11.41
N VAL A 76 0.85 5.28 10.63
CA VAL A 76 0.55 5.69 9.27
C VAL A 76 -0.95 5.86 9.14
N SER A 77 -1.36 6.98 8.58
CA SER A 77 -2.75 7.38 8.40
C SER A 77 -3.03 7.78 6.97
N LEU A 78 -4.29 7.69 6.57
CA LEU A 78 -4.74 8.30 5.32
C LEU A 78 -4.50 9.81 5.44
N SER A 79 -3.86 10.42 4.43
CA SER A 79 -3.92 11.87 4.30
C SER A 79 -5.39 12.24 4.16
N ALA A 80 -5.86 13.08 5.07
CA ALA A 80 -7.17 13.69 5.00
C ALA A 80 -7.36 14.45 3.67
#